data_AF-A0A1N6XY39-F1
#
_entry.id   AF-A0A1N6XY39-F1
#
_cell.length_a   1.000
_cell.length_b   1.000
_cell.length_c   1.000
_cell.angle_alpha   90.00
_cell.angle_beta   90.00
_cell.angle_gamma   90.00
#
_symmetry.space_group_name_H-M   'P 1'
#
loop_
_entity.id
_entity.type
_entity.pdbx_description
1 polymer ?
#
loop_
_entity_poly.entity_id
_entity_poly.type
_entity_poly.pdbx_seq_one_letter_code
_entity_poly.pdbx_strand_id
1 'polypeptide(L)'
;MKKQILFCVVALSLCLAMGIAMLWQHQKIKKELIRDFALEHGVVEYSLREALNEYEASGNQSSLSDSLYSVQRQVHRASDWPRITQLNGTEYTETIPYLEEIGANLDFSLHIVLGDAALSARHGTLTDRHLQELSDYSTLFTDFTKDMITKDFEDKSLSELEKSLASFYLGYEQLP
;
A
#
# COMPACT_ATOMS: atom_id res chain seq x y z
N MET A 1 27.57 -30.13 38.63
CA MET A 1 26.50 -29.25 39.16
C MET A 1 26.70 -27.76 38.88
N LYS A 2 27.63 -27.02 39.51
CA LYS A 2 27.75 -25.55 39.29
C LYS A 2 27.96 -25.13 37.83
N LYS A 3 28.81 -25.84 37.08
CA LYS A 3 29.05 -25.58 35.64
C LYS A 3 27.84 -25.90 34.75
N GLN A 4 27.01 -26.88 35.13
CA GLN A 4 25.78 -27.24 34.40
C GLN A 4 24.68 -26.21 34.63
N ILE A 5 24.53 -25.70 35.86
CA ILE A 5 23.59 -24.62 36.17
C ILE A 5 23.97 -23.35 35.40
N LEU A 6 25.26 -22.99 35.35
CA LEU A 6 25.73 -21.84 34.57
C LEU A 6 25.45 -22.02 33.07
N PHE A 7 25.68 -23.21 32.52
CA PHE A 7 25.38 -23.51 31.12
C PHE A 7 23.88 -23.38 30.81
N CYS A 8 23.01 -23.90 31.68
CA CYS A 8 21.56 -23.77 31.51
C CYS A 8 21.10 -22.31 31.58
N VAL A 9 21.65 -21.51 32.49
CA VAL A 9 21.31 -20.07 32.59
C VAL A 9 21.76 -19.31 31.35
N VAL A 10 22.97 -19.57 30.85
CA VAL A 10 23.50 -18.95 29.62
C VAL A 10 22.68 -19.37 28.39
N ALA A 11 22.35 -20.66 28.26
CA ALA A 11 21.52 -21.16 27.17
C ALA A 11 20.12 -20.54 27.20
N LEU A 12 19.48 -20.47 28.37
CA LEU A 12 18.15 -19.87 28.52
C LEU A 12 18.14 -18.38 28.18
N SER A 13 19.16 -17.64 28.61
CA SER A 13 19.28 -16.20 28.30
C SER A 13 19.58 -15.94 26.82
N LEU A 14 20.35 -16.80 26.16
CA LEU A 14 20.52 -16.80 24.69
C LEU A 14 19.20 -17.08 23.97
N CYS A 15 18.44 -18.08 24.39
CA CYS A 15 17.13 -18.39 23.80
C CYS A 15 16.15 -17.22 23.96
N LEU A 16 16.11 -16.58 25.13
CA LEU A 16 15.29 -15.39 25.38
C LEU A 16 15.71 -14.21 24.49
N ALA A 17 17.00 -13.93 24.39
CA ALA A 17 17.52 -12.86 23.53
C ALA A 17 17.19 -13.12 22.05
N MET A 18 17.32 -14.36 21.57
CA MET A 18 16.91 -14.75 20.23
C MET A 18 15.40 -14.57 20.00
N GLY A 19 14.57 -15.00 20.96
CA GLY A 19 13.12 -14.84 20.86
C GLY A 19 12.71 -13.37 20.76
N ILE A 20 13.30 -12.49 21.58
CA ILE A 20 13.06 -11.04 21.53
C ILE A 20 13.53 -10.45 20.19
N ALA A 21 14.71 -10.84 19.71
CA ALA A 21 15.25 -10.38 18.43
C ALA A 21 14.35 -10.78 17.25
N MET A 22 13.84 -12.01 17.25
CA MET A 22 12.90 -12.50 16.22
C MET A 22 11.58 -11.72 16.23
N LEU A 23 11.01 -11.45 17.42
CA LEU A 23 9.78 -10.65 17.53
C LEU A 23 10.00 -9.21 17.05
N TRP A 24 11.13 -8.60 17.42
CA TRP A 24 11.49 -7.26 16.97
C TRP A 24 11.67 -7.19 15.44
N GLN A 25 12.37 -8.18 14.87
CA GLN A 25 12.53 -8.28 13.42
C GLN A 25 11.19 -8.47 12.71
N HIS A 26 10.30 -9.31 13.24
CA HIS A 26 8.97 -9.55 12.67
C HIS A 26 8.13 -8.27 12.63
N GLN A 27 8.13 -7.50 13.73
CA GLN A 27 7.45 -6.21 13.78
C GLN A 27 8.04 -5.21 12.77
N LYS A 28 9.37 -5.16 12.67
CA LYS A 28 10.05 -4.28 11.72
C LYS A 28 9.68 -4.61 10.26
N ILE A 29 9.71 -5.89 9.89
CA ILE A 29 9.34 -6.35 8.54
C ILE A 29 7.89 -5.94 8.22
N LYS A 30 6.95 -6.16 9.14
CA LYS A 30 5.56 -5.77 8.94
C LYS A 30 5.40 -4.26 8.73
N LYS A 31 6.09 -3.44 9.52
CA LYS A 31 6.09 -1.99 9.33
C LYS A 31 6.59 -1.62 7.92
N GLU A 32 7.72 -2.18 7.52
CA GLU A 32 8.30 -1.94 6.18
C GLU A 32 7.34 -2.34 5.06
N LEU A 33 6.66 -3.49 5.17
CA LEU A 33 5.65 -3.91 4.18
C LEU A 33 4.49 -2.92 4.06
N ILE A 34 3.95 -2.42 5.17
CA ILE A 34 2.88 -1.40 5.15
C ILE A 34 3.38 -0.11 4.51
N ARG A 35 4.63 0.29 4.80
CA ARG A 35 5.25 1.48 4.24
C ARG A 35 5.39 1.38 2.73
N ASP A 36 5.95 0.27 2.25
CA ASP A 36 6.18 0.03 0.83
C ASP A 36 4.85 0.02 0.08
N PHE A 37 3.84 -0.69 0.62
CA PHE A 37 2.47 -0.64 0.10
C PHE A 37 1.94 0.80 0.00
N ALA A 38 2.10 1.61 1.04
CA ALA A 38 1.66 3.00 1.01
C ALA A 38 2.45 3.89 0.04
N LEU A 39 3.75 3.65 -0.12
CA LEU A 39 4.59 4.39 -1.07
C LEU A 39 4.20 4.09 -2.52
N GLU A 40 3.98 2.83 -2.85
CA GLU A 40 3.57 2.41 -4.20
C GLU A 40 2.21 3.00 -4.57
N HIS A 41 1.24 2.94 -3.67
CA HIS A 41 -0.07 3.56 -3.87
C HIS A 41 -0.01 5.10 -3.86
N GLY A 42 0.99 5.71 -3.20
CA GLY A 42 1.25 7.14 -3.29
C GLY A 42 1.72 7.61 -4.66
N VAL A 43 2.44 6.76 -5.40
CA VAL A 43 2.82 7.07 -6.80
C VAL A 43 1.59 7.03 -7.71
N VAL A 44 0.69 6.06 -7.48
CA VAL A 44 -0.59 5.97 -8.18
C VAL A 44 -1.47 7.19 -7.90
N GLU A 45 -1.60 7.59 -6.62
CA GLU A 45 -2.31 8.80 -6.18
C GLU A 45 -1.82 10.03 -6.92
N TYR A 46 -0.50 10.27 -6.85
CA TYR A 46 0.09 11.45 -7.44
C TYR A 46 -0.20 11.55 -8.94
N SER A 47 -0.02 10.44 -9.66
CA SER A 47 -0.24 10.38 -11.10
C SER A 47 -1.73 10.54 -11.45
N LEU A 48 -2.63 9.98 -10.65
CA LEU A 48 -4.07 10.14 -10.84
C LEU A 48 -4.51 11.58 -10.61
N ARG A 49 -4.04 12.21 -9.53
CA ARG A 49 -4.31 13.61 -9.23
C ARG A 49 -3.78 14.54 -10.31
N GLU A 50 -2.57 14.30 -10.82
CA GLU A 50 -2.00 15.06 -11.92
C GLU A 50 -2.88 14.96 -13.17
N ALA A 51 -3.29 13.74 -13.55
CA ALA A 51 -4.17 13.51 -14.69
C ALA A 51 -5.53 14.25 -14.56
N LEU A 52 -6.14 14.20 -13.37
CA LEU A 52 -7.40 14.90 -13.09
C LEU A 52 -7.24 16.42 -13.15
N ASN A 53 -6.17 16.97 -12.58
CA ASN A 53 -5.89 18.42 -12.60
C ASN A 53 -5.63 18.93 -14.02
N GLU A 54 -4.86 18.18 -14.83
CA GLU A 54 -4.61 18.52 -16.24
C GLU A 54 -5.91 18.52 -17.06
N TYR A 55 -6.79 17.56 -16.78
CA TYR A 55 -8.10 17.50 -17.41
C TYR A 55 -8.98 18.68 -16.98
N GLU A 56 -9.03 19.01 -15.69
CA GLU A 56 -9.80 20.16 -15.20
C GLU A 56 -9.34 21.48 -15.86
N ALA A 57 -8.04 21.65 -16.05
CA ALA A 57 -7.47 22.84 -16.69
C ALA A 57 -7.71 22.91 -18.20
N SER A 58 -7.76 21.77 -18.91
CA SER A 58 -7.75 21.73 -20.38
C SER A 58 -9.06 21.27 -21.01
N GLY A 59 -9.89 20.51 -20.28
CA GLY A 59 -11.04 19.78 -20.79
C GLY A 59 -10.69 18.67 -21.79
N ASN A 60 -9.41 18.32 -21.97
CA ASN A 60 -8.97 17.43 -23.02
C ASN A 60 -9.13 15.95 -22.63
N GLN A 61 -10.22 15.33 -23.08
CA GLN A 61 -10.50 13.91 -22.81
C GLN A 61 -9.47 12.95 -23.42
N SER A 62 -8.88 13.28 -24.58
CA SER A 62 -7.85 12.41 -25.18
C SER A 62 -6.60 12.38 -24.32
N SER A 63 -6.18 13.54 -23.81
CA SER A 63 -5.03 13.64 -22.89
C SER A 63 -5.31 12.88 -21.59
N LEU A 64 -6.51 13.05 -21.03
CA LEU A 64 -6.92 12.30 -19.84
C LEU A 64 -6.87 10.79 -20.08
N SER A 65 -7.38 10.30 -21.22
CA SER A 65 -7.33 8.88 -21.56
C SER A 65 -5.90 8.31 -21.53
N ASP A 66 -4.96 9.01 -22.17
CA ASP A 66 -3.56 8.59 -22.22
C ASP A 66 -2.92 8.59 -20.81
N SER A 67 -3.22 9.61 -20.00
CA SER A 67 -2.76 9.69 -18.61
C SER A 67 -3.35 8.57 -17.75
N LEU A 68 -4.64 8.28 -17.85
CA LEU A 68 -5.30 7.19 -17.10
C LEU A 68 -4.75 5.81 -17.49
N TYR A 69 -4.44 5.55 -18.76
CA TYR A 69 -3.72 4.33 -19.16
C TYR A 69 -2.32 4.26 -18.55
N SER A 70 -1.65 5.40 -18.35
CA SER A 70 -0.37 5.45 -17.65
C SER A 70 -0.52 5.10 -16.17
N VAL A 71 -1.51 5.67 -15.49
CA VAL A 71 -1.84 5.34 -14.09
C VAL A 71 -2.17 3.85 -13.95
N GLN A 72 -2.98 3.30 -14.86
CA GLN A 72 -3.37 1.89 -14.84
C GLN A 72 -2.17 0.94 -14.94
N ARG A 73 -1.12 1.30 -15.71
CA ARG A 73 0.14 0.54 -15.75
C ARG A 73 0.91 0.61 -14.44
N GLN A 74 0.80 1.71 -13.70
CA GLN A 74 1.43 1.84 -12.39
C GLN A 74 0.71 1.00 -11.35
N VAL A 75 -0.63 0.98 -11.36
CA VAL A 75 -1.44 0.08 -10.51
C VAL A 75 -1.02 -1.36 -10.71
N HIS A 76 -0.88 -1.81 -11.96
CA HIS A 76 -0.43 -3.17 -12.24
C HIS A 76 0.95 -3.51 -11.66
N ARG A 77 1.84 -2.52 -11.54
CA ARG A 77 3.16 -2.71 -10.90
C ARG A 77 3.08 -2.65 -9.39
N ALA A 78 2.20 -1.83 -8.82
CA ALA A 78 1.95 -1.76 -7.39
C ALA A 78 1.29 -3.06 -6.87
N SER A 79 0.61 -3.81 -7.75
CA SER A 79 0.11 -5.15 -7.45
C SER A 79 1.20 -6.21 -7.29
N ASP A 80 2.46 -5.92 -7.66
CA ASP A 80 3.57 -6.82 -7.40
C ASP A 80 3.95 -6.75 -5.92
N TRP A 81 3.88 -7.88 -5.21
CA TRP A 81 4.18 -7.94 -3.78
C TRP A 81 5.60 -7.44 -3.44
N PRO A 82 5.77 -6.55 -2.45
CA PRO A 82 7.08 -6.11 -2.01
C PRO A 82 7.91 -7.29 -1.50
N ARG A 83 9.11 -7.43 -2.04
CA ARG A 83 10.05 -8.51 -1.69
C ARG A 83 11.01 -8.03 -0.62
N ILE A 84 10.76 -8.39 0.63
CA ILE A 84 11.65 -8.06 1.75
C ILE A 84 12.55 -9.24 2.10
N THR A 85 13.84 -8.97 2.35
CA THR A 85 14.80 -9.99 2.79
C THR A 85 14.96 -9.91 4.31
N GLN A 86 14.78 -11.04 5.00
CA GLN A 86 15.04 -11.18 6.43
C GLN A 86 16.54 -10.99 6.75
N LEU A 87 16.88 -10.72 8.03
CA LEU A 87 18.27 -10.57 8.48
C LEU A 87 19.15 -11.81 8.22
N ASN A 88 18.54 -13.00 8.07
CA ASN A 88 19.24 -14.25 7.73
C ASN A 88 19.47 -14.43 6.22
N GLY A 89 19.07 -13.47 5.38
CA GLY A 89 19.20 -13.52 3.92
C GLY A 89 18.07 -14.27 3.20
N THR A 90 17.08 -14.79 3.92
CA THR A 90 15.91 -15.47 3.34
C THR A 90 14.85 -14.44 2.96
N GLU A 91 14.23 -14.61 1.79
CA GLU A 91 13.07 -13.79 1.40
C GLU A 91 11.91 -14.02 2.39
N TYR A 92 11.28 -12.94 2.84
CA TYR A 92 10.08 -13.02 3.66
C TYR A 92 8.91 -13.36 2.73
N THR A 93 8.50 -14.63 2.75
CA THR A 93 7.44 -15.15 1.88
C THR A 93 6.09 -15.26 2.57
N GLU A 94 6.01 -14.91 3.86
CA GLU A 94 4.71 -14.86 4.54
C GLU A 94 3.93 -13.67 4.00
N THR A 95 2.81 -13.95 3.33
CA THR A 95 1.84 -12.90 3.04
C THR A 95 1.26 -12.41 4.36
N ILE A 96 1.22 -11.10 4.52
CA ILE A 96 0.39 -10.48 5.54
C ILE A 96 -1.05 -10.63 5.02
N PRO A 97 -1.90 -11.50 5.62
CA PRO A 97 -3.16 -11.89 5.00
C PRO A 97 -4.08 -10.69 4.71
N TYR A 98 -4.00 -9.66 5.57
CA TYR A 98 -4.78 -8.44 5.37
C TYR A 98 -4.28 -7.62 4.17
N LEU A 99 -2.97 -7.57 3.87
CA LEU A 99 -2.53 -6.87 2.67
C LEU A 99 -2.99 -7.62 1.44
N GLU A 100 -2.96 -8.97 1.48
CA GLU A 100 -3.27 -9.82 0.33
C GLU A 100 -4.70 -9.62 -0.19
N GLU A 101 -5.66 -9.61 0.73
CA GLU A 101 -7.06 -9.37 0.40
C GLU A 101 -7.32 -7.93 -0.05
N ILE A 102 -6.66 -6.96 0.59
CA ILE A 102 -6.85 -5.53 0.30
C ILE A 102 -6.25 -5.19 -1.07
N GLY A 103 -4.98 -5.52 -1.29
CA GLY A 103 -4.28 -5.21 -2.54
C GLY A 103 -4.94 -5.85 -3.75
N ALA A 104 -5.30 -7.14 -3.67
CA ALA A 104 -5.91 -7.84 -4.79
C ALA A 104 -7.28 -7.24 -5.19
N ASN A 105 -8.13 -6.91 -4.22
CA ASN A 105 -9.47 -6.37 -4.50
C ASN A 105 -9.41 -4.89 -4.93
N LEU A 106 -8.61 -4.08 -4.22
CA LEU A 106 -8.43 -2.67 -4.52
C LEU A 106 -7.83 -2.46 -5.91
N ASP A 107 -6.72 -3.13 -6.21
CA ASP A 107 -6.02 -2.95 -7.47
C ASP A 107 -6.87 -3.42 -8.65
N PHE A 108 -7.62 -4.51 -8.46
CA PHE A 108 -8.55 -5.00 -9.47
C PHE A 108 -9.67 -3.98 -9.77
N SER A 109 -10.33 -3.47 -8.72
CA SER A 109 -11.40 -2.48 -8.86
C SER A 109 -10.90 -1.17 -9.47
N LEU A 110 -9.77 -0.66 -8.98
CA LEU A 110 -9.13 0.54 -9.52
C LEU A 110 -8.72 0.34 -10.98
N HIS A 111 -8.18 -0.83 -11.34
CA HIS A 111 -7.85 -1.16 -12.72
C HIS A 111 -9.07 -1.10 -13.64
N ILE A 112 -10.23 -1.60 -13.19
CA ILE A 112 -11.48 -1.52 -13.96
C ILE A 112 -11.93 -0.06 -14.12
N VAL A 113 -11.98 0.71 -13.03
CA VAL A 113 -12.44 2.11 -13.04
C VAL A 113 -11.54 2.97 -13.93
N LEU A 114 -10.22 2.85 -13.81
CA LEU A 114 -9.27 3.53 -14.69
C LEU A 114 -9.48 3.16 -16.15
N GLY A 115 -9.69 1.88 -16.44
CA GLY A 115 -9.91 1.37 -17.79
C GLY A 115 -11.21 1.90 -18.42
N ASP A 116 -12.31 1.86 -17.67
CA ASP A 116 -13.63 2.35 -18.11
C ASP A 116 -13.61 3.86 -18.38
N ALA A 117 -13.03 4.63 -17.45
CA ALA A 117 -12.88 6.07 -17.60
C ALA A 117 -11.94 6.43 -18.77
N ALA A 118 -10.79 5.73 -18.91
CA ALA A 118 -9.87 5.96 -20.02
C ALA A 118 -10.51 5.68 -21.38
N LEU A 119 -11.26 4.57 -21.50
CA LEU A 119 -11.97 4.21 -22.73
C LEU A 119 -13.07 5.22 -23.06
N SER A 120 -13.84 5.62 -22.05
CA SER A 120 -14.87 6.65 -22.18
C SER A 120 -14.30 8.00 -22.62
N ALA A 121 -13.19 8.44 -22.01
CA ALA A 121 -12.50 9.66 -22.40
C ALA A 121 -11.98 9.60 -23.84
N ARG A 122 -11.43 8.45 -24.26
CA ARG A 122 -10.98 8.23 -25.65
C ARG A 122 -12.10 8.39 -26.68
N HIS A 123 -13.32 7.99 -26.31
CA HIS A 123 -14.48 8.04 -27.19
C HIS A 123 -15.31 9.32 -27.04
N GLY A 124 -14.89 10.26 -26.19
CA GLY A 124 -15.64 11.50 -25.96
C GLY A 124 -16.90 11.31 -25.12
N THR A 125 -17.03 10.18 -24.43
CA THR A 125 -18.20 9.78 -23.64
C THR A 125 -17.91 9.77 -22.14
N LEU A 126 -16.86 10.47 -21.69
CA LEU A 126 -16.60 10.65 -20.26
C LEU A 126 -17.79 11.33 -19.59
N THR A 127 -18.09 10.90 -18.36
CA THR A 127 -19.25 11.38 -17.60
C THR A 127 -18.80 11.87 -16.24
N ASP A 128 -19.63 12.67 -15.58
CA ASP A 128 -19.37 13.15 -14.22
C ASP A 128 -19.23 11.97 -13.23
N ARG A 129 -19.93 10.85 -13.47
CA ARG A 129 -19.77 9.63 -12.67
C ARG A 129 -18.32 9.11 -12.73
N HIS A 130 -17.74 9.02 -13.93
CA HIS A 130 -16.35 8.56 -14.09
C HIS A 130 -15.37 9.49 -13.36
N LEU A 131 -15.58 10.80 -13.47
CA LEU A 131 -14.73 11.78 -12.80
C LEU A 131 -14.87 11.71 -11.27
N GLN A 132 -16.09 11.51 -10.78
CA GLN A 132 -16.36 11.34 -9.35
C GLN A 132 -15.65 10.09 -8.82
N GLU A 133 -15.79 8.94 -9.49
CA GLU A 133 -15.13 7.70 -9.09
C GLU A 133 -13.60 7.86 -9.02
N LEU A 134 -13.00 8.45 -10.07
CA LEU A 134 -11.55 8.72 -10.08
C LEU A 134 -11.13 9.68 -8.95
N SER A 135 -11.94 10.71 -8.68
CA SER A 135 -11.70 11.65 -7.59
C SER A 135 -11.81 10.99 -6.20
N ASP A 136 -12.76 10.08 -6.03
CA ASP A 136 -12.97 9.35 -4.78
C ASP A 136 -11.77 8.42 -4.49
N TYR A 137 -11.29 7.70 -5.51
CA TYR A 137 -10.05 6.92 -5.39
C TYR A 137 -8.84 7.81 -5.08
N SER A 138 -8.68 8.95 -5.77
CA SER A 138 -7.58 9.89 -5.51
C SER A 138 -7.61 10.42 -4.07
N THR A 139 -8.79 10.70 -3.53
CA THR A 139 -8.98 11.19 -2.16
C THR A 139 -8.64 10.10 -1.15
N LEU A 140 -9.16 8.89 -1.36
CA LEU A 140 -8.89 7.74 -0.52
C LEU A 140 -7.38 7.46 -0.40
N PHE A 141 -6.65 7.49 -1.52
CA PHE A 141 -5.20 7.31 -1.50
C PHE A 141 -4.47 8.49 -0.87
N THR A 142 -4.95 9.72 -1.05
CA THR A 142 -4.35 10.91 -0.42
C THR A 142 -4.39 10.77 1.10
N ASP A 143 -5.52 10.39 1.67
CA ASP A 143 -5.68 10.25 3.12
C ASP A 143 -4.78 9.14 3.66
N PHE A 144 -4.73 8.00 2.98
CA PHE A 144 -3.88 6.88 3.37
C PHE A 144 -2.38 7.20 3.30
N THR A 145 -1.93 7.82 2.20
CA THR A 145 -0.52 8.15 1.99
C THR A 145 -0.04 9.24 2.93
N LYS A 146 -0.90 10.22 3.23
CA LYS A 146 -0.62 11.25 4.23
C LYS A 146 -0.43 10.66 5.62
N ASP A 147 -1.22 9.65 5.99
CA ASP A 147 -1.06 8.98 7.27
C ASP A 147 0.19 8.08 7.33
N MET A 148 0.71 7.62 6.20
CA MET A 148 1.79 6.63 6.14
C MET A 148 3.18 7.22 5.84
N ILE A 149 3.25 8.37 5.15
CA ILE A 149 4.51 8.95 4.65
C ILE A 149 4.96 10.15 5.52
N THR A 150 4.30 10.40 6.66
CA THR A 150 4.68 11.45 7.61
C THR A 150 6.04 11.19 8.26
N LYS A 151 6.69 12.28 8.71
CA LYS A 151 8.01 12.23 9.38
C LYS A 151 8.05 11.37 10.66
N ASP A 152 6.89 10.99 11.19
CA ASP A 152 6.69 10.21 12.41
C ASP A 152 6.44 8.70 12.13
N PHE A 153 6.54 8.22 10.89
CA PHE A 153 6.33 6.79 10.56
C PHE A 153 7.18 5.84 11.43
N GLU A 154 8.44 6.20 11.67
CA GLU A 154 9.34 5.40 12.50
C GLU A 154 8.86 5.31 13.96
N ASP A 155 8.20 6.37 14.45
CA ASP A 155 7.68 6.47 15.81
C ASP A 155 6.32 5.75 15.98
N LYS A 156 5.58 5.52 14.88
CA LYS A 156 4.31 4.77 14.92
C LYS A 156 4.54 3.31 15.26
N SER A 157 3.75 2.79 16.20
CA SER A 157 3.71 1.36 16.48
C SER A 157 3.07 0.58 15.32
N LEU A 158 3.37 -0.71 15.21
CA LEU A 158 2.73 -1.58 14.22
C LEU A 158 1.19 -1.54 14.34
N SER A 159 0.66 -1.52 15.57
CA SER A 159 -0.79 -1.46 15.79
C SER A 159 -1.43 -0.17 15.30
N GLU A 160 -0.72 0.97 15.37
CA GLU A 160 -1.21 2.24 14.81
C GLU A 160 -1.26 2.19 13.28
N LEU A 161 -0.24 1.61 12.66
CA LEU A 161 -0.19 1.43 11.21
C LEU A 161 -1.27 0.46 10.71
N GLU A 162 -1.48 -0.66 11.42
CA GLU A 162 -2.55 -1.62 11.12
C GLU A 162 -3.94 -0.95 11.24
N LYS A 163 -4.14 -0.04 12.20
CA LYS A 163 -5.39 0.73 12.32
C LYS A 163 -5.59 1.69 11.16
N SER A 164 -4.57 2.45 10.78
CA SER A 164 -4.68 3.38 9.63
C SER A 164 -4.97 2.62 8.34
N LEU A 165 -4.36 1.46 8.14
CA LEU A 165 -4.69 0.61 6.99
C LEU A 165 -6.11 0.05 7.06
N ALA A 166 -6.58 -0.37 8.23
CA ALA A 166 -7.96 -0.80 8.40
C ALA A 166 -8.96 0.33 8.09
N SER A 167 -8.65 1.58 8.48
CA SER A 167 -9.45 2.75 8.13
C SER A 167 -9.47 3.01 6.62
N PHE A 168 -8.32 2.87 5.94
CA PHE A 168 -8.25 2.94 4.49
C PHE A 168 -9.14 1.88 3.82
N TYR A 169 -9.09 0.64 4.29
CA TYR A 169 -9.93 -0.44 3.76
C TYR A 169 -11.42 -0.17 3.94
N LEU A 170 -11.84 0.29 5.11
CA LEU A 170 -13.23 0.67 5.36
C LEU A 170 -13.69 1.81 4.45
N GLY A 171 -12.79 2.73 4.07
CA GLY A 171 -13.06 3.76 3.07
C GLY A 171 -13.23 3.18 1.68
N TYR A 172 -12.37 2.24 1.28
CA TYR A 172 -12.48 1.52 0.01
C TYR A 172 -13.81 0.77 -0.14
N GLU A 173 -14.25 0.03 0.89
CA GLU A 173 -15.53 -0.71 0.84
C GLU A 173 -16.77 0.19 0.68
N GLN A 174 -16.62 1.50 0.90
CA GLN A 174 -17.68 2.49 0.74
C GLN A 174 -17.67 3.16 -0.63
N LEU A 175 -16.66 2.90 -1.47
CA LEU A 175 -16.65 3.39 -2.84
C LEU A 175 -17.76 2.71 -3.66
N PRO A 176 -18.40 3.44 -4.58
CA PRO A 176 -19.53 2.96 -5.36
C PRO A 176 -19.18 1.86 -6.36
#